data_AF-A0A651E4A3-F1
#
_entry.id   AF-A0A651E4A3-F1
#
_cell.length_a   1.000
_cell.length_b   1.000
_cell.length_c   1.000
_cell.angle_alpha   90.00
_cell.angle_beta   90.00
_cell.angle_gamma   90.00
#
_symmetry.space_group_name_H-M   'P 1'
#
loop_
_entity.id
_entity.type
_entity.pdbx_description
1 polymer ?
#
loop_
_entity_poly.entity_id
_entity_poly.type
_entity_poly.pdbx_seq_one_letter_code
_entity_poly.pdbx_strand_id
1 'polypeptide(L)'
;TFRSGAIRMLNNEYPLPIMVIAVDGGYTFGKLRQVIRHMRGAVYRIRIIGVLPPAHSRDELSGALKTAEEMVRKQVAIWRSNESSGTEHIPRSLQLPRT
;
A
#
# COMPACT_ATOMS: atom_id res chain seq x y z
N THR A 1 2.77 13.51 7.00
CA THR A 1 4.03 14.04 6.47
C THR A 1 5.00 12.88 6.27
N PHE A 2 5.41 12.59 5.04
CA PHE A 2 6.34 11.50 4.71
C PHE A 2 7.78 11.90 5.12
N ARG A 3 8.47 11.06 5.91
CA ARG A 3 9.83 11.34 6.40
C ARG A 3 10.86 10.62 5.52
N SER A 4 11.40 11.31 4.51
CA SER A 4 12.32 10.75 3.51
C SER A 4 13.79 10.65 3.92
N GLY A 5 14.14 11.07 5.15
CA GLY A 5 15.54 11.20 5.59
C GLY A 5 16.37 9.91 5.49
N ALA A 6 15.81 8.78 5.92
CA ALA A 6 16.49 7.49 5.87
C ALA A 6 16.69 6.97 4.44
N ILE A 7 15.68 7.14 3.58
CA ILE A 7 15.75 6.75 2.16
C ILE A 7 16.82 7.60 1.44
N ARG A 8 16.91 8.88 1.80
CA ARG A 8 17.91 9.79 1.23
C ARG A 8 19.33 9.42 1.60
N MET A 9 19.58 9.00 2.84
CA MET A 9 20.92 8.53 3.25
C MET A 9 21.31 7.27 2.48
N LEU A 10 20.42 6.28 2.41
CA LEU A 10 20.68 5.02 1.72
C LEU A 10 20.89 5.19 0.22
N ASN A 11 20.10 6.04 -0.43
CA ASN A 11 20.21 6.28 -1.88
C ASN A 11 21.49 7.05 -2.26
N ASN A 12 22.07 7.83 -1.33
CA ASN A 12 23.30 8.57 -1.58
C ASN A 12 24.54 7.66 -1.59
N GLU A 13 24.51 6.57 -0.82
CA GLU A 13 25.57 5.55 -0.83
C GLU A 13 25.33 4.49 -1.91
N TYR A 14 24.07 4.14 -2.18
CA TYR A 14 23.69 3.12 -3.15
C TYR A 14 22.47 3.60 -3.96
N PRO A 15 22.62 3.99 -5.23
CA PRO A 15 21.48 4.32 -6.10
C PRO A 15 20.73 3.02 -6.41
N LEU A 16 19.74 2.71 -5.58
CA LEU A 16 18.96 1.48 -5.64
C LEU A 16 17.57 1.76 -6.24
N PRO A 17 16.99 0.79 -6.97
CA PRO A 17 15.61 0.91 -7.44
C PRO A 17 14.64 0.94 -6.25
N ILE A 18 13.58 1.74 -6.37
CA ILE A 18 12.58 1.92 -5.31
C ILE A 18 11.33 1.12 -5.65
N MET A 19 11.02 0.11 -4.84
CA MET A 19 9.78 -0.66 -4.98
C MET A 19 8.63 0.02 -4.23
N VAL A 20 7.50 0.22 -4.92
CA VAL A 20 6.31 0.88 -4.38
C VAL A 20 5.23 -0.17 -4.08
N ILE A 21 4.83 -0.25 -2.81
CA ILE A 21 3.83 -1.19 -2.31
C ILE A 21 2.70 -0.39 -1.66
N ALA A 22 1.46 -0.60 -2.10
CA ALA A 22 0.27 -0.13 -1.40
C ALA A 22 -0.17 -1.17 -0.37
N VAL A 23 -0.49 -0.69 0.82
CA VAL A 23 -1.08 -1.49 1.90
C VAL A 23 -2.32 -0.76 2.40
N ASP A 24 -3.45 -1.46 2.47
CA ASP A 24 -4.71 -0.95 3.00
C ASP A 24 -5.34 -1.99 3.94
N GLY A 25 -6.22 -1.52 4.81
CA GLY A 25 -6.76 -2.33 5.91
C GLY A 25 -6.19 -1.94 7.28
N GLY A 26 -5.55 -0.78 7.44
CA GLY A 26 -5.09 -0.26 8.75
C GLY A 26 -5.93 0.89 9.30
N TYR A 27 -6.79 1.52 8.49
CA TYR A 27 -7.49 2.75 8.89
C TYR A 27 -8.57 2.52 9.96
N THR A 28 -9.17 1.33 10.02
CA THR A 28 -10.15 0.94 11.05
C THR A 28 -9.51 0.65 12.43
N PHE A 29 -8.17 0.59 12.50
CA PHE A 29 -7.43 0.12 13.68
C PHE A 29 -6.99 1.24 14.64
N GLY A 30 -7.30 2.51 14.33
CA GLY A 30 -7.06 3.63 15.25
C GLY A 30 -7.81 3.52 16.59
N LYS A 31 -8.80 2.61 16.66
CA LYS A 31 -9.49 2.21 17.89
C LYS A 31 -9.23 0.74 18.15
N LEU A 32 -8.04 0.41 18.64
CA LEU A 32 -7.61 -0.95 19.01
C LEU A 32 -8.67 -1.74 19.82
N ARG A 33 -9.54 -1.05 20.57
CA ARG A 33 -10.71 -1.63 21.28
C ARG A 33 -11.81 -2.21 20.39
N GLN A 34 -11.99 -1.78 19.14
CA GLN A 34 -13.05 -2.30 18.24
C GLN A 34 -12.60 -3.50 17.40
N VAL A 35 -11.28 -3.69 17.26
CA VAL A 35 -10.65 -4.75 16.47
C VAL A 35 -10.90 -6.11 17.10
N ILE A 36 -10.66 -6.26 18.40
CA ILE A 36 -10.84 -7.54 19.13
C ILE A 36 -12.29 -8.02 19.08
N ARG A 37 -13.27 -7.11 18.99
CA ARG A 37 -14.70 -7.44 18.94
C ARG A 37 -15.19 -7.85 17.54
N HIS A 38 -14.45 -7.56 16.46
CA HIS A 38 -14.88 -7.79 15.07
C HIS A 38 -13.82 -8.48 14.18
N MET A 39 -12.84 -9.18 14.78
CA MET A 39 -11.74 -9.87 14.07
C MET A 39 -12.17 -10.84 12.95
N ARG A 40 -13.44 -11.20 12.84
CA ARG A 40 -13.98 -12.08 11.80
C ARG A 40 -14.09 -11.46 10.40
N GLY A 41 -13.74 -10.19 10.19
CA GLY A 41 -13.91 -9.51 8.88
C GLY A 41 -12.82 -8.50 8.50
N ALA A 42 -11.66 -8.51 9.15
CA ALA A 42 -10.58 -7.59 8.81
C ALA A 42 -9.82 -8.07 7.55
N VAL A 43 -10.07 -7.43 6.41
CA VAL A 43 -9.38 -7.70 5.15
C VAL A 43 -8.17 -6.76 5.01
N TYR A 44 -6.97 -7.33 5.01
CA TYR A 44 -5.76 -6.61 4.59
C TYR A 44 -5.58 -6.74 3.09
N ARG A 45 -5.36 -5.62 2.41
CA ARG A 45 -5.04 -5.59 0.97
C ARG A 45 -3.61 -5.11 0.79
N ILE A 46 -2.81 -5.92 0.11
CA ILE A 46 -1.42 -5.60 -0.25
C ILE A 46 -1.31 -5.70 -1.76
N ARG A 47 -0.70 -4.70 -2.41
CA ARG A 47 -0.41 -4.73 -3.84
C ARG A 47 0.89 -4.02 -4.15
N ILE A 48 1.75 -4.71 -4.89
CA ILE A 48 2.92 -4.12 -5.53
C ILE A 48 2.42 -3.29 -6.71
N ILE A 49 2.75 -2.00 -6.73
CA ILE A 49 2.26 -1.06 -7.74
C ILE A 49 3.30 -0.87 -8.85
N GLY A 50 4.58 -0.93 -8.49
CA GLY A 50 5.66 -0.84 -9.47
C GLY A 50 7.03 -0.66 -8.83
N VAL A 51 8.04 -0.58 -9.69
CA VAL A 51 9.42 -0.29 -9.33
C VAL A 51 9.83 0.97 -10.08
N LEU A 52 10.36 1.95 -9.34
CA LEU A 52 10.94 3.16 -9.89
C LEU A 52 12.45 2.94 -10.08
N PRO A 53 13.04 3.49 -11.15
CA PRO A 53 14.47 3.38 -11.38
C PRO A 53 15.26 4.03 -10.24
N PRO A 54 16.56 3.68 -10.10
CA PRO A 54 17.45 4.37 -9.18
C PRO A 54 17.43 5.87 -9.39
N ALA A 55 17.34 6.64 -8.31
CA ALA A 55 17.50 8.08 -8.35
C ALA A 55 18.98 8.44 -8.18
N HIS A 56 19.52 9.29 -9.06
CA HIS A 56 20.92 9.71 -9.01
C HIS A 56 21.10 11.13 -8.45
N SER A 57 20.01 11.88 -8.31
CA SER A 57 20.01 13.22 -7.74
C SER A 57 18.96 13.39 -6.64
N ARG A 58 19.12 14.45 -5.82
CA ARG A 58 18.16 14.80 -4.75
C ARG A 58 16.77 15.11 -5.32
N ASP A 59 16.74 15.75 -6.48
CA ASP A 59 15.52 16.20 -7.12
C ASP A 59 14.80 15.02 -7.77
N GLU A 60 15.54 14.09 -8.39
CA GLU A 60 15.01 12.80 -8.84
C GLU A 60 14.44 11.97 -7.70
N LEU A 61 15.12 11.89 -6.56
CA LEU A 61 14.62 11.15 -5.41
C LEU A 61 13.33 11.76 -4.88
N SER A 62 13.29 13.09 -4.79
CA SER A 62 12.09 13.82 -4.35
C SER A 62 10.93 13.63 -5.32
N GLY A 63 11.21 13.60 -6.63
CA GLY A 63 10.25 13.27 -7.68
C GLY A 63 9.73 11.84 -7.55
N ALA A 64 10.63 10.86 -7.45
CA ALA A 64 10.29 9.44 -7.29
C ALA A 64 9.41 9.19 -6.07
N LEU A 65 9.70 9.85 -4.94
CA LEU A 65 8.87 9.75 -3.74
C LEU A 65 7.47 10.35 -3.92
N LYS A 66 7.34 11.50 -4.60
CA LYS A 66 6.03 12.07 -4.93
C LYS A 66 5.24 11.14 -5.85
N THR A 67 5.88 10.58 -6.87
CA THR A 67 5.27 9.61 -7.78
C THR A 67 4.80 8.37 -7.02
N ALA A 68 5.64 7.82 -6.13
CA ALA A 68 5.29 6.68 -5.29
C ALA A 68 4.07 6.99 -4.38
N GLU A 69 4.04 8.18 -3.77
CA GLU A 69 2.90 8.62 -2.94
C GLU A 69 1.61 8.70 -3.77
N GLU A 70 1.65 9.29 -4.96
CA GLU A 70 0.50 9.35 -5.86
C GLU A 70 0.02 7.96 -6.30
N MET A 71 0.94 7.05 -6.60
CA MET A 71 0.64 5.65 -6.95
C MET A 71 -0.08 4.93 -5.81
N VAL A 72 0.44 5.03 -4.59
CA VAL A 72 -0.19 4.44 -3.40
C VAL A 72 -1.56 5.06 -3.16
N ARG A 73 -1.67 6.39 -3.22
CA ARG A 73 -2.93 7.12 -3.00
C ARG A 73 -4.01 6.71 -4.00
N LYS A 74 -3.66 6.59 -5.30
CA LYS A 74 -4.56 6.10 -6.34
C LYS A 74 -5.00 4.66 -6.07
N GLN A 75 -4.07 3.78 -5.71
CA GLN A 75 -4.38 2.38 -5.43
C GLN A 75 -5.31 2.21 -4.23
N VAL A 76 -5.07 2.96 -3.15
CA VAL A 76 -5.94 2.97 -1.96
C VAL A 76 -7.32 3.55 -2.29
N ALA A 77 -7.40 4.60 -3.11
CA ALA A 77 -8.68 5.15 -3.55
C ALA A 77 -9.50 4.11 -4.35
N ILE A 78 -8.86 3.36 -5.25
CA ILE A 78 -9.52 2.26 -5.99
C ILE A 78 -10.10 1.22 -5.02
N TRP A 79 -9.34 0.79 -4.02
CA TRP A 79 -9.84 -0.18 -3.05
C TRP A 79 -11.05 0.35 -2.27
N ARG A 80 -11.02 1.62 -1.85
CA ARG A 80 -12.12 2.24 -1.12
C ARG A 80 -13.36 2.48 -1.98
N SER A 81 -13.19 2.86 -3.25
CA SER A 81 -14.31 3.00 -4.20
C SER A 81 -15.00 1.65 -4.49
N ASN A 82 -14.21 0.57 -4.54
CA ASN A 82 -14.73 -0.78 -4.72
C ASN A 82 -15.47 -1.31 -3.48
N GLU A 83 -15.18 -0.78 -2.29
CA GLU A 83 -15.95 -1.11 -1.07
C GLU A 83 -17.32 -0.43 -1.05
N SER A 84 -17.44 0.79 -1.59
CA SER A 84 -18.71 1.53 -1.65
C SER A 84 -19.69 1.02 -2.72
N SER A 85 -19.25 0.12 -3.61
CA SER A 85 -20.01 -0.34 -4.79
C SER A 85 -20.34 -1.84 -4.79
N GLY A 86 -20.60 -2.40 -3.60
CA GLY A 86 -21.40 -3.61 -3.45
C GLY A 86 -20.60 -4.89 -3.19
N THR A 87 -21.11 -5.64 -2.20
CA THR A 87 -21.20 -7.10 -2.16
C THR A 87 -19.96 -7.87 -2.60
N GLU A 88 -19.29 -8.48 -1.62
CA GLU A 88 -18.28 -9.53 -1.79
C GLU A 88 -18.62 -10.48 -2.94
N HIS A 89 -18.00 -10.29 -4.10
CA HIS A 89 -17.85 -11.35 -5.09
C HIS A 89 -16.48 -11.99 -4.86
N ILE A 90 -16.42 -12.91 -3.90
CA ILE A 90 -15.29 -13.83 -3.79
C ILE A 90 -15.30 -14.67 -5.08
N PRO A 91 -14.27 -14.59 -5.94
CA PRO A 91 -14.20 -15.44 -7.12
C PRO A 91 -14.20 -16.91 -6.68
N ARG A 92 -15.10 -17.73 -7.26
CA ARG A 92 -15.29 -19.16 -6.96
C ARG A 92 -13.99 -19.99 -7.02
N SER A 93 -12.95 -19.49 -7.67
CA SER A 93 -11.64 -20.15 -7.79
C SER A 93 -10.85 -20.26 -6.48
N LEU A 94 -11.28 -19.60 -5.40
CA LEU A 94 -10.64 -19.66 -4.08
C LEU A 94 -11.48 -20.37 -3.00
N GLN A 95 -12.61 -20.99 -3.37
CA GLN A 95 -13.31 -21.89 -2.46
C GLN A 95 -12.54 -23.21 -2.37
N LEU A 96 -11.74 -23.34 -1.30
CA LEU A 96 -11.18 -24.63 -0.91
C LEU A 96 -12.34 -25.60 -0.61
N PRO A 97 -12.22 -26.88 -1.04
CA PRO A 97 -13.25 -27.88 -0.77
C PRO A 97 -13.42 -28.03 0.75
N ARG A 98 -14.67 -27.89 1.21
CA ARG A 98 -15.04 -28.21 2.59
C ARG A 98 -15.02 -29.73 2.73
N THR A 99 -14.00 -30.25 3.41
CA THR A 99 -14.04 -31.57 4.06
C THR A 99 -14.94 -31.54 5.27
#